data_AF-A0A0A6Y272-F1
#
_entry.id   AF-A0A0A6Y272-F1
#
_cell.length_a   1.000
_cell.length_b   1.000
_cell.length_c   1.000
_cell.angle_alpha   90.00
_cell.angle_beta   90.00
_cell.angle_gamma   90.00
#
_symmetry.space_group_name_H-M   'P 1'
#
loop_
_entity.id
_entity.type
_entity.pdbx_description
1 polymer ?
#
loop_
_entity_poly.entity_id
_entity_poly.type
_entity_poly.pdbx_seq_one_letter_code
_entity_poly.pdbx_strand_id
1 'polypeptide(L)'
;MWDTVECPYCKHDNDMSDGLTDLPSGNKFDHECTNCGEEFEVEVEFGPYYSASKIVYVECEKCGGETRDPAKKGSIFPWPESVEEKILCRPCFHKALSDEYAKR
;
A
#
# COMPACT_ATOMS: atom_id res chain seq x y z
N MET A 1 -14.68 -18.19 1.66
CA MET A 1 -14.26 -19.31 0.81
C MET A 1 -12.78 -19.43 1.08
N TRP A 2 -12.31 -20.60 1.49
CA TRP A 2 -10.88 -20.82 1.72
C TRP A 2 -10.25 -21.09 0.35
N ASP A 3 -9.20 -20.37 0.03
CA ASP A 3 -8.45 -20.63 -1.20
C ASP A 3 -7.74 -21.97 -1.00
N THR A 4 -8.03 -22.96 -1.84
CA THR A 4 -7.45 -24.30 -1.77
C THR A 4 -6.99 -24.74 -3.16
N VAL A 5 -5.98 -25.62 -3.21
CA VAL A 5 -5.51 -26.24 -4.45
C VAL A 5 -5.47 -27.76 -4.28
N GLU A 6 -6.00 -28.46 -5.28
CA GLU A 6 -5.99 -29.92 -5.29
C GLU A 6 -4.57 -30.45 -5.58
N CYS A 7 -4.06 -31.31 -4.71
CA CYS A 7 -2.78 -31.98 -4.92
C CYS A 7 -2.85 -32.86 -6.18
N PRO A 8 -1.89 -32.72 -7.13
CA PRO A 8 -1.90 -33.50 -8.37
C PRO A 8 -1.67 -35.00 -8.12
N TYR A 9 -1.02 -35.36 -7.01
CA TYR A 9 -0.64 -36.75 -6.69
C TYR A 9 -1.73 -37.50 -5.91
N CYS A 10 -2.25 -36.92 -4.83
CA CYS A 10 -3.15 -37.61 -3.90
C CYS A 10 -4.57 -37.05 -3.84
N LYS A 11 -4.89 -36.01 -4.62
CA LYS A 11 -6.23 -35.40 -4.70
C LYS A 11 -6.73 -34.76 -3.40
N HIS A 12 -5.83 -34.53 -2.46
CA HIS A 12 -6.11 -33.77 -1.25
C HIS A 12 -6.13 -32.27 -1.55
N ASP A 13 -7.11 -31.56 -1.00
CA ASP A 13 -7.18 -30.09 -1.08
C ASP A 13 -6.26 -29.46 -0.04
N ASN A 14 -5.24 -28.73 -0.49
CA ASN A 14 -4.30 -28.03 0.37
C ASN A 14 -4.79 -26.61 0.63
N ASP A 15 -4.65 -26.14 1.86
CA ASP A 15 -4.95 -24.76 2.27
C ASP A 15 -3.93 -23.78 1.68
N MET A 16 -4.43 -22.76 0.97
CA MET A 16 -3.64 -21.70 0.32
C MET A 16 -3.82 -20.34 1.02
N SER A 17 -4.33 -20.30 2.25
CA SER A 17 -4.57 -19.04 2.98
C SER A 17 -3.33 -18.15 3.08
N ASP A 18 -2.12 -18.74 3.09
CA ASP A 18 -0.84 -18.02 3.10
C ASP A 18 -0.18 -17.90 1.72
N GLY A 19 -0.74 -18.52 0.68
CA GLY A 19 -0.16 -18.65 -0.67
C GLY A 19 -0.09 -17.37 -1.50
N LEU A 20 -0.58 -16.25 -0.95
CA LEU A 20 -0.47 -14.91 -1.53
C LEU A 20 0.65 -14.08 -0.89
N THR A 21 1.34 -14.60 0.12
CA THR A 21 2.43 -13.91 0.83
C THR A 21 3.74 -14.21 0.12
N ASP A 22 4.51 -13.18 -0.25
CA ASP A 22 5.84 -13.31 -0.86
C ASP A 22 5.91 -14.04 -2.22
N LEU A 23 4.92 -13.80 -3.09
CA LEU A 23 4.96 -14.32 -4.46
C LEU A 23 6.18 -13.76 -5.22
N PRO A 24 7.07 -14.61 -5.77
CA PRO A 24 8.16 -14.16 -6.62
C PRO A 24 7.62 -13.58 -7.93
N SER A 25 8.47 -12.90 -8.69
CA SER A 25 8.09 -12.12 -9.90
C SER A 25 7.37 -12.90 -11.01
N GLY A 26 7.25 -14.23 -10.88
CA GLY A 26 6.52 -15.12 -11.80
C GLY A 26 5.19 -15.65 -11.28
N ASN A 27 4.70 -15.19 -10.12
CA ASN A 27 3.47 -15.68 -9.45
C ASN A 27 3.45 -17.20 -9.21
N LYS A 28 4.62 -17.84 -9.10
CA LYS A 28 4.78 -19.28 -8.92
C LYS A 28 5.53 -19.57 -7.63
N PHE A 29 5.13 -20.62 -6.91
CA PHE A 29 5.86 -21.09 -5.73
C PHE A 29 5.70 -22.60 -5.58
N ASP A 30 6.69 -23.22 -4.93
CA ASP A 30 6.65 -24.65 -4.60
C ASP A 30 5.82 -24.84 -3.32
N HIS A 31 4.93 -25.84 -3.33
CA HIS A 31 4.05 -26.19 -2.22
C HIS A 31 4.18 -27.67 -1.87
N GLU A 32 4.35 -28.00 -0.60
CA GLU A 32 4.38 -29.38 -0.11
C GLU A 32 2.97 -29.84 0.29
N CYS A 33 2.50 -30.96 -0.24
CA CYS A 33 1.19 -31.47 0.13
C CYS A 33 1.14 -31.94 1.59
N THR A 34 0.20 -31.41 2.38
CA THR A 34 0.02 -31.78 3.80
C THR A 34 -0.41 -33.23 4.03
N ASN A 35 -0.92 -33.91 3.00
CA ASN A 35 -1.38 -35.30 3.09
C ASN A 35 -0.36 -36.33 2.60
N CYS A 36 0.33 -36.07 1.48
CA CYS A 36 1.28 -37.04 0.90
C CYS A 36 2.75 -36.60 0.92
N GLY A 37 3.05 -35.36 1.33
CA GLY A 37 4.43 -34.83 1.42
C GLY A 37 5.11 -34.57 0.07
N GLU A 38 4.41 -34.77 -1.05
CA GLU A 38 4.97 -34.48 -2.37
C GLU A 38 4.89 -32.99 -2.68
N GLU A 39 5.96 -32.45 -3.27
CA GLU A 39 6.04 -31.05 -3.70
C GLU A 39 5.41 -30.84 -5.09
N PHE A 40 4.72 -29.72 -5.28
CA PHE A 40 4.16 -29.30 -6.56
C PHE A 40 4.18 -27.78 -6.70
N GLU A 41 4.27 -27.28 -7.94
CA GLU A 41 4.25 -25.85 -8.23
C GLU A 41 2.81 -25.33 -8.25
N VAL A 42 2.57 -24.21 -7.58
CA VAL A 42 1.33 -23.44 -7.62
C VAL A 42 1.56 -22.17 -8.44
N GLU A 43 0.65 -21.86 -9.36
CA GLU A 43 0.64 -20.62 -10.14
C GLU A 43 -0.60 -19.78 -9.78
N VAL A 44 -0.38 -18.51 -9.48
CA VAL A 44 -1.43 -17.56 -9.09
C VAL A 44 -1.73 -16.59 -10.24
N GLU A 45 -2.98 -16.58 -10.69
CA GLU A 45 -3.45 -15.63 -11.70
C GLU A 45 -4.19 -14.45 -11.05
N PHE A 46 -3.85 -13.23 -11.45
CA PHE A 46 -4.51 -12.00 -11.00
C PHE A 46 -5.31 -11.35 -12.13
N GLY A 47 -6.60 -11.10 -11.88
CA GLY A 47 -7.44 -10.29 -12.77
C GLY A 47 -7.28 -8.78 -12.49
N PRO A 48 -7.52 -7.90 -13.48
CA PRO A 48 -7.52 -6.47 -13.23
C PRO A 48 -8.68 -6.10 -12.30
N TYR A 49 -8.36 -5.45 -11.17
CA TYR A 49 -9.36 -4.83 -10.31
C TYR A 49 -9.37 -3.32 -10.53
N TYR A 50 -10.48 -2.80 -11.04
CA TYR A 50 -10.70 -1.37 -11.19
C TYR A 50 -11.56 -0.86 -10.03
N SER A 51 -11.04 0.12 -9.30
CA SER A 51 -11.83 0.88 -8.33
C SER A 51 -11.76 2.37 -8.65
N ALA A 52 -12.82 3.10 -8.29
CA ALA A 52 -12.89 4.54 -8.45
C ALA A 52 -13.10 5.18 -7.08
N SER A 53 -12.44 6.32 -6.85
CA SER A 53 -12.62 7.14 -5.66
C SER A 53 -12.82 8.59 -6.06
N LYS A 54 -13.50 9.37 -5.21
CA LYS A 54 -13.73 10.79 -5.45
C LYS A 54 -12.43 11.56 -5.34
N ILE A 55 -12.14 12.43 -6.30
CA ILE A 55 -11.10 13.45 -6.13
C ILE A 55 -11.63 14.51 -5.16
N VAL A 56 -10.99 14.62 -3.99
CA VAL A 56 -11.34 15.61 -2.97
C VAL A 56 -10.26 16.68 -2.97
N TYR A 57 -10.64 17.90 -3.36
CA TYR A 57 -9.82 19.08 -3.16
C TYR A 57 -10.09 19.64 -1.76
N VAL A 58 -9.03 20.10 -1.11
CA VAL A 58 -9.12 20.80 0.17
C VAL A 58 -8.40 22.14 0.05
N GLU A 59 -8.85 23.11 0.83
CA GLU A 59 -8.24 24.42 0.88
C GLU A 59 -6.98 24.40 1.76
N CYS A 60 -5.91 25.06 1.31
CA CYS A 60 -4.72 25.29 2.10
C CYS A 60 -4.98 26.37 3.13
N GLU A 61 -4.84 26.05 4.41
CA GLU A 61 -5.12 26.99 5.53
C GLU A 61 -4.19 28.22 5.53
N LYS A 62 -3.05 28.15 4.83
CA LYS A 62 -2.07 29.25 4.76
C LYS A 62 -2.27 30.20 3.57
N CYS A 63 -2.63 29.68 2.39
CA CYS A 63 -2.72 30.50 1.17
C CYS A 63 -4.12 30.55 0.54
N GLY A 64 -5.09 29.80 1.06
CA GLY A 64 -6.43 29.69 0.49
C GLY A 64 -6.51 28.92 -0.83
N GLY A 65 -5.39 28.39 -1.33
CA GLY A 65 -5.35 27.65 -2.58
C GLY A 65 -5.90 26.23 -2.43
N GLU A 66 -6.66 25.75 -3.42
CA GLU A 66 -7.14 24.37 -3.46
C GLU A 66 -6.03 23.37 -3.83
N THR A 67 -5.98 22.23 -3.15
CA THR A 67 -5.05 21.14 -3.43
C THR A 67 -5.72 19.78 -3.30
N ARG A 68 -5.36 18.85 -4.19
CA ARG A 68 -5.76 17.43 -4.10
C ARG A 68 -4.83 16.59 -3.19
N ASP A 69 -3.63 17.09 -2.94
CA ASP A 69 -2.59 16.42 -2.14
C ASP A 69 -2.12 17.38 -1.04
N PRO A 70 -2.89 17.51 0.05
CA PRO A 70 -2.49 18.32 1.18
C PRO A 70 -1.43 17.62 2.03
N ALA A 71 -0.44 18.38 2.50
CA ALA A 71 0.36 17.98 3.64
C ALA A 71 -0.49 18.15 4.92
N LYS A 72 -0.60 17.11 5.75
CA LYS A 72 -1.38 17.14 7.00
C LYS A 72 -0.51 16.90 8.23
N LYS A 73 -0.71 17.72 9.27
CA LYS A 73 -0.03 17.59 10.55
C LYS A 73 -0.38 16.24 11.20
N GLY A 74 0.63 15.48 11.60
CA GLY A 74 0.47 14.14 12.17
C GLY A 74 0.55 12.99 11.15
N SER A 75 0.37 13.26 9.85
CA SER A 75 0.59 12.24 8.80
C SER A 75 1.93 12.38 8.08
N ILE A 76 2.65 13.48 8.31
CA ILE A 76 3.96 13.76 7.70
C ILE A 76 4.92 14.19 8.80
N PHE A 77 6.13 13.62 8.76
CA PHE A 77 7.25 13.98 9.63
C PHE A 77 8.51 14.22 8.76
N PRO A 78 9.30 15.28 9.01
CA PRO A 78 9.09 16.34 10.01
C PRO A 78 7.96 17.31 9.63
N TRP A 79 7.25 17.82 10.64
CA TRP A 79 6.31 18.93 10.47
C TRP A 79 6.96 20.22 10.97
N PRO A 80 6.98 21.32 10.19
CA PRO A 80 7.58 22.58 10.63
C PRO A 80 6.97 23.07 11.95
N GLU A 81 7.81 23.27 12.97
CA GLU A 81 7.39 23.81 14.27
C GLU A 81 6.81 25.23 14.14
N SER A 82 7.29 25.98 13.15
CA SER A 82 6.86 27.35 12.85
C SER A 82 5.48 27.47 12.20
N VAL A 83 4.79 26.35 11.93
CA VAL A 83 3.48 26.29 11.26
C VAL A 83 2.38 25.90 12.25
N GLU A 84 1.42 26.80 12.45
CA GLU A 84 0.22 26.57 13.27
C GLU A 84 -0.85 25.80 12.51
N GLU A 85 -0.92 26.01 11.19
CA GLU A 85 -1.84 25.34 10.28
C GLU A 85 -1.62 23.82 10.28
N LYS A 86 -2.72 23.09 10.10
CA LYS A 86 -2.74 21.62 10.06
C LYS A 86 -2.79 21.09 8.64
N ILE A 87 -3.32 21.86 7.70
CA ILE A 87 -3.51 21.46 6.30
C ILE A 87 -2.86 22.49 5.39
N LEU A 88 -1.80 22.08 4.69
CA LEU A 88 -1.06 22.93 3.76
C LEU A 88 -1.03 22.32 2.36
N CYS A 89 -1.01 23.15 1.33
CA CYS A 89 -0.56 22.70 0.02
C CYS A 89 0.95 22.40 0.05
N ARG A 90 1.41 21.50 -0.83
CA ARG A 90 2.83 21.09 -0.90
C ARG A 90 3.80 22.28 -1.02
N PRO A 91 3.54 23.32 -1.85
CA PRO A 91 4.42 24.49 -1.92
C PRO A 91 4.54 25.24 -0.58
N CYS A 92 3.42 25.49 0.12
CA CYS A 92 3.43 26.15 1.42
C CYS A 92 4.18 25.33 2.48
N PHE A 93 3.98 24.00 2.46
CA PHE A 93 4.68 23.08 3.35
C PHE A 93 6.19 23.07 3.09
N HIS A 94 6.63 22.87 1.84
CA HIS A 94 8.06 22.85 1.50
C HIS A 94 8.75 24.18 1.78
N LYS A 95 8.07 25.30 1.52
CA LYS A 95 8.60 26.62 1.87
C LYS A 95 8.79 26.76 3.38
N ALA A 96 7.78 26.41 4.18
CA ALA A 96 7.88 26.49 5.63
C ALA A 96 9.00 25.59 6.18
N LEU A 97 9.13 24.37 5.63
CA LEU A 97 10.19 23.45 6.01
C LEU A 97 11.57 24.02 5.64
N SER A 98 11.73 24.54 4.43
CA SER A 98 12.98 25.18 3.98
C SER A 98 13.35 26.37 4.87
N ASP A 99 12.38 27.22 5.21
CA ASP A 99 12.60 28.39 6.07
C ASP A 99 13.01 27.99 7.49
N GLU A 100 12.56 26.84 7.99
CA GLU A 100 12.91 26.31 9.31
C GLU A 100 14.33 25.74 9.35
N TYR A 101 14.72 24.97 8.33
CA TYR A 101 16.07 24.42 8.24
C TYR A 101 17.11 25.46 7.82
N ALA A 102 16.72 26.54 7.13
CA ALA A 102 17.61 27.66 6.83
C ALA A 102 17.95 28.52 8.07
N LYS A 103 17.18 28.38 9.17
CA LYS A 103 17.45 29.05 10.46
C LYS A 103 18.40 28.27 11.37
N ARG A 104 18.78 27.04 10.99
CA ARG A 104 19.73 26.19 11.72
C ARG A 104 21.12 26.36 11.16
#